data_AF-A0A5A5TCI1-F1
#
_entry.id   AF-A0A5A5TCI1-F1
#
_cell.length_a   1.000
_cell.length_b   1.000
_cell.length_c   1.000
_cell.angle_alpha   90.00
_cell.angle_beta   90.00
_cell.angle_gamma   90.00
#
_symmetry.space_group_name_H-M   'P 1'
#
loop_
_entity.id
_entity.type
_entity.pdbx_description
1 polymer ?
#
loop_
_entity_poly.entity_id
_entity_poly.type
_entity_poly.pdbx_seq_one_letter_code
_entity_poly.pdbx_strand_id
1 'polypeptide(L)' 'MADPKDTTQNVQEQYFRITDEVPEEIWYWAALASIVTSALLFVSNKRDWSIFVGQWPPTFLLFGVFHKVLRPHTH' A
#
# COMPACT_ATOMS: atom_id res chain seq x y z
N MET A 1 11.29 -38.01 -4.95
CA MET A 1 10.06 -37.53 -4.29
C MET A 1 10.46 -36.43 -3.33
N ALA A 2 10.12 -35.16 -3.61
CA ALA A 2 10.32 -34.07 -2.65
C ALA A 2 9.26 -34.19 -1.55
N ASP A 3 9.67 -34.06 -0.29
CA ASP A 3 8.81 -34.15 0.88
C ASP A 3 7.85 -32.94 0.93
N PRO A 4 6.53 -33.12 1.18
CA PRO A 4 5.55 -32.03 1.17
C PRO A 4 5.83 -30.92 2.20
N LYS A 5 6.75 -31.15 3.15
CA LYS A 5 7.18 -30.16 4.14
C LYS A 5 8.22 -29.15 3.61
N ASP A 6 8.98 -29.50 2.57
CA ASP A 6 10.09 -28.69 2.05
C ASP A 6 9.58 -27.56 1.12
N THR A 7 8.56 -27.86 0.31
CA THR A 7 7.88 -26.88 -0.55
C THR A 7 7.10 -25.86 0.27
N THR A 8 6.52 -26.27 1.40
CA THR A 8 5.80 -25.35 2.29
C THR A 8 6.76 -24.42 3.03
N GLN A 9 7.92 -24.91 3.51
CA GLN A 9 8.95 -24.06 4.15
C GLN A 9 9.51 -22.99 3.18
N ASN A 10 9.81 -23.34 1.92
CA ASN A 10 10.29 -22.40 0.90
C ASN A 10 9.28 -21.28 0.60
N VAL A 11 7.99 -21.62 0.51
CA VAL A 11 6.93 -20.63 0.31
C VAL A 11 6.79 -19.77 1.57
N GLN A 12 6.85 -20.34 2.77
CA GLN A 12 6.74 -19.57 4.02
C GLN A 12 7.90 -18.58 4.19
N GLU A 13 9.16 -18.97 3.94
CA GLU A 13 10.32 -18.06 4.01
C GLU A 13 10.23 -16.90 3.00
N GLN A 14 9.68 -17.15 1.81
CA GLN A 14 9.44 -16.11 0.81
C GLN A 14 8.33 -15.13 1.23
N TYR A 15 7.28 -15.59 1.91
CA TYR A 15 6.21 -14.72 2.43
C TYR A 15 6.64 -13.90 3.66
N PHE A 16 7.48 -14.46 4.54
CA PHE A 16 7.95 -13.78 5.75
C PHE A 16 8.96 -12.67 5.46
N ARG A 17 9.77 -12.78 4.39
CA ARG A 17 10.63 -11.67 3.94
C ARG A 17 9.84 -10.49 3.33
N ILE A 18 8.58 -10.72 2.93
CA ILE A 18 7.73 -9.70 2.34
C ILE A 18 6.92 -8.96 3.42
N THR A 19 6.81 -9.48 4.65
CA THR A 19 5.77 -9.04 5.59
C THR A 19 6.27 -8.24 6.81
N ASP A 20 7.54 -8.35 7.19
CA ASP A 20 8.04 -7.67 8.41
C ASP A 20 8.24 -6.14 8.25
N GLU A 21 8.15 -5.64 7.01
CA GLU A 21 8.32 -4.23 6.66
C GLU A 21 7.06 -3.60 6.07
N VAL A 22 5.87 -4.16 6.34
CA VAL A 22 4.61 -3.68 5.73
C VAL A 22 3.72 -2.81 6.66
N PRO A 23 4.24 -1.80 7.39
CA PRO A 23 3.40 -0.65 7.77
C PRO A 23 3.19 0.32 6.60
N GLU A 24 4.08 0.32 5.60
CA GLU A 24 4.14 1.36 4.58
C GLU A 24 3.25 1.10 3.37
N GLU A 25 3.06 -0.16 2.96
CA GLU A 25 2.20 -0.48 1.81
C GLU A 25 0.75 -0.07 2.04
N ILE A 26 0.27 0.00 3.29
CA ILE A 26 -1.10 0.46 3.60
C ILE A 26 -1.33 1.89 3.08
N TRP A 27 -0.36 2.79 3.24
CA TRP A 27 -0.46 4.17 2.75
C TRP A 27 -0.35 4.22 1.22
N TYR A 28 0.48 3.37 0.62
CA TYR A 28 0.56 3.22 -0.83
C TYR A 28 -0.75 2.66 -1.43
N TRP A 29 -1.35 1.65 -0.80
CA TRP A 29 -2.64 1.08 -1.17
C TRP A 29 -3.78 2.07 -0.96
N ALA A 30 -3.74 2.92 0.07
CA ALA A 30 -4.70 3.99 0.27
C ALA A 30 -4.60 5.06 -0.84
N ALA A 31 -3.37 5.47 -1.18
CA ALA A 31 -3.13 6.38 -2.30
C ALA A 31 -3.61 5.78 -3.63
N LEU A 32 -3.29 4.51 -3.88
CA LEU A 32 -3.71 3.77 -5.06
C LEU A 32 -5.23 3.62 -5.13
N ALA A 33 -5.89 3.27 -4.02
CA ALA A 33 -7.35 3.20 -3.93
C ALA A 33 -8.00 4.55 -4.21
N SER A 34 -7.40 5.66 -3.77
CA SER A 34 -7.87 7.01 -4.08
C SER A 34 -7.78 7.32 -5.58
N ILE A 35 -6.69 6.93 -6.24
CA ILE A 35 -6.52 7.09 -7.70
C ILE A 35 -7.57 6.26 -8.45
N VAL A 36 -7.74 4.99 -8.08
CA VAL A 36 -8.71 4.08 -8.72
C VAL A 36 -10.13 4.58 -8.52
N THR A 37 -10.48 5.02 -7.31
CA THR A 37 -11.80 5.60 -7.00
C THR A 37 -12.04 6.86 -7.82
N SER A 38 -11.05 7.75 -7.94
CA SER A 38 -11.12 8.93 -8.80
C SER A 38 -11.38 8.58 -10.26
N ALA A 39 -10.67 7.57 -10.80
CA ALA A 39 -10.86 7.10 -12.17
C ALA A 39 -12.26 6.52 -12.40
N LEU A 40 -12.77 5.72 -11.46
CA LEU A 40 -14.13 5.18 -11.52
C LEU A 40 -15.20 6.27 -11.50
N LEU A 41 -15.02 7.30 -10.66
CA LEU A 41 -15.92 8.45 -10.60
C LEU A 41 -15.85 9.33 -11.85
N PHE A 42 -14.67 9.43 -12.47
CA PHE A 42 -14.49 10.17 -13.72
C PHE A 42 -15.28 9.52 -14.85
N VAL A 43 -15.18 8.19 -14.96
CA VAL A 43 -15.95 7.39 -15.93
C VAL A 43 -17.46 7.44 -15.64
N SER A 44 -17.85 7.58 -14.37
CA SER A 44 -19.24 7.75 -13.95
C SER A 44 -19.80 9.18 -14.18
N ASN A 45 -19.09 10.04 -14.92
CA ASN A 45 -19.46 11.43 -15.22
C ASN A 45 -19.59 12.35 -13.98
N LYS A 46 -19.07 11.94 -12.81
CA LYS A 46 -19.04 12.74 -11.57
C LYS A 46 -17.69 13.44 -11.44
N ARG A 47 -17.42 14.37 -12.35
CA ARG A 47 -16.10 15.00 -12.53
C ARG A 47 -15.62 15.77 -11.29
N ASP A 48 -16.48 16.52 -10.63
CA ASP A 48 -16.11 17.29 -9.42
C ASP A 48 -15.65 16.38 -8.28
N TRP A 49 -16.38 15.29 -8.05
CA TRP A 49 -16.04 14.30 -7.04
C TRP A 49 -14.79 13.49 -7.41
N SER A 50 -14.60 13.19 -8.69
CA SER A 50 -13.40 12.52 -9.20
C SER A 50 -12.15 13.38 -8.94
N ILE A 51 -12.19 14.67 -9.26
CA ILE A 51 -11.05 15.57 -9.03
C ILE A 51 -10.77 15.73 -7.54
N PHE A 52 -11.83 15.86 -6.72
CA PHE A 52 -11.68 15.91 -5.27
C PHE A 52 -10.92 14.68 -4.75
N VAL A 53 -11.38 13.46 -5.06
CA VAL A 53 -10.75 12.21 -4.60
C VAL A 53 -9.36 12.00 -5.22
N GLY A 54 -9.15 12.44 -6.46
CA GLY A 54 -7.87 12.32 -7.18
C GLY A 54 -6.74 13.18 -6.63
N GLN A 55 -7.05 14.19 -5.80
CA GLN A 55 -6.05 15.07 -5.18
C GLN A 55 -5.56 14.60 -3.80
N TRP A 56 -6.19 13.58 -3.19
CA TRP A 56 -5.76 13.01 -1.90
C TRP A 56 -4.56 12.05 -1.90
N PRO A 57 -4.14 11.41 -3.02
CA PRO A 57 -2.98 10.50 -3.00
C PRO A 57 -1.69 11.12 -2.41
N PRO A 58 -1.29 12.37 -2.75
CA PRO A 58 -0.13 13.02 -2.15
C PRO A 58 -0.24 13.18 -0.64
N THR A 59 -1.43 13.47 -0.10
CA THR A 59 -1.66 13.62 1.34
C THR A 59 -1.44 12.30 2.08
N PHE A 60 -2.00 11.20 1.56
CA PHE A 60 -1.82 9.88 2.15
C PHE A 60 -0.35 9.42 2.11
N LEU A 61 0.32 9.64 0.98
CA LEU A 61 1.76 9.34 0.85
C LEU A 61 2.61 10.17 1.82
N LEU A 62 2.32 11.47 1.94
CA LEU A 62 3.03 12.36 2.86
C LEU A 62 2.85 11.90 4.30
N PHE A 63 1.63 11.51 4.71
CA PHE A 63 1.36 11.00 6.05
C PHE A 63 2.11 9.68 6.33
N GLY A 64 2.10 8.74 5.37
CA GLY A 64 2.80 7.47 5.48
C GLY A 64 4.31 7.62 5.59
N VAL A 65 4.91 8.44 4.72
CA VAL A 65 6.34 8.76 4.75
C VAL A 65 6.70 9.53 6.01
N PHE A 66 5.87 10.50 6.43
CA PHE A 66 6.08 11.26 7.66
C PHE A 66 6.12 10.35 8.89
N HIS A 67 5.17 9.43 9.07
CA HIS A 67 5.20 8.46 10.18
C HIS A 67 6.43 7.52 10.16
N LYS A 68 6.97 7.22 8.98
CA LYS A 68 8.19 6.42 8.83
C LYS A 68 9.46 7.23 9.16
N VAL A 69 9.55 8.47 8.66
CA VAL A 69 10.69 9.38 8.91
C VAL A 69 10.70 9.89 10.35
N LEU A 70 9.53 10.05 10.98
CA LEU A 70 9.42 10.43 12.38
C LEU A 70 9.61 9.28 13.36
N ARG A 71 9.68 8.02 12.92
CA ARG A 71 10.25 6.97 13.76
C ARG A 71 11.75 7.24 13.80
N PRO A 72 12.28 7.85 14.88
CA PRO A 72 13.70 8.01 14.98
C PRO A 72 14.25 6.60 15.03
N HIS A 73 15.32 6.35 14.29
CA HIS A 73 16.25 5.29 14.61
C HIS A 73 16.70 5.58 16.05
N THR A 74 16.02 4.99 17.05
CA THR A 74 16.45 5.03 18.44
C THR A 74 17.72 4.20 18.47
N HIS A 75 18.84 4.89 18.34
CA HIS A 75 20.17 4.37 18.63
C HIS A 75 20.35 4.24 20.14
#